data_AF-A0AAP6XPB6-F1
#
_entry.id   AF-A0AAP6XPB6-F1
#
_cell.length_a   1.000
_cell.length_b   1.000
_cell.length_c   1.000
_cell.angle_alpha   90.00
_cell.angle_beta   90.00
_cell.angle_gamma   90.00
#
_symmetry.space_group_name_H-M   'P 1'
#
loop_
_entity.id
_entity.type
_entity.pdbx_description
1 polymer ?
#
loop_
_entity_poly.entity_id
_entity_poly.type
_entity_poly.pdbx_seq_one_letter_code
_entity_poly.pdbx_strand_id
1 'polypeptide(L)'
;MTVRVDIAASTLRWALQRIGVTVEELAQKSDFRLVRQWLEGEVSPTLRQAQHLASLACIPFGYLLLDDPTDDQPDFPDFRTVDSKKVTEFSPELKETIYACERRLGWYAEFARAEGIEPHVSVANGHYVITRTMPCVHYFLSSPMLDGSQAGRLLVERMCWN
;
A
#
# COMPACT_ATOMS: atom_id res chain seq x y z
N MET A 1 1.76 -31.75 -0.72
CA MET A 1 1.02 -31.47 -1.96
C MET A 1 1.42 -30.09 -2.44
N THR A 2 1.78 -29.93 -3.72
CA THR A 2 2.17 -28.65 -4.31
C THR A 2 0.97 -28.04 -5.04
N VAL A 3 0.41 -26.97 -4.48
CA VAL A 3 -0.68 -26.20 -5.13
C VAL A 3 -0.05 -25.22 -6.11
N ARG A 4 -0.55 -25.19 -7.34
CA ARG A 4 -0.15 -24.23 -8.38
C ARG A 4 -1.24 -23.19 -8.58
N VAL A 5 -0.83 -22.01 -9.00
CA VAL A 5 -1.71 -20.86 -9.23
C VAL A 5 -1.52 -20.44 -10.68
N ASP A 6 -2.63 -20.40 -11.41
CA ASP A 6 -2.64 -19.86 -12.76
C ASP A 6 -2.67 -18.34 -12.69
N ILE A 7 -1.82 -17.68 -13.48
CA ILE A 7 -1.64 -16.22 -13.47
C ILE A 7 -1.61 -15.75 -14.93
N ALA A 8 -2.46 -14.80 -15.27
CA ALA A 8 -2.48 -14.23 -16.62
C ALA A 8 -1.13 -13.59 -16.98
N ALA A 9 -0.66 -13.79 -18.21
CA ALA A 9 0.64 -13.27 -18.67
C ALA A 9 0.71 -11.73 -18.68
N SER A 10 -0.43 -11.05 -18.82
CA SER A 10 -0.60 -9.59 -18.63
C SER A 10 -0.25 -9.19 -17.20
N THR A 11 -0.94 -9.80 -16.23
CA THR A 11 -0.77 -9.55 -14.79
C THR A 11 0.63 -9.93 -14.30
N LEU A 12 1.20 -11.02 -14.80
CA LEU A 12 2.57 -11.43 -14.47
C LEU A 12 3.59 -10.40 -14.97
N ARG A 13 3.46 -9.91 -16.21
CA ARG A 13 4.35 -8.88 -16.76
C ARG A 13 4.26 -7.58 -15.97
N TRP A 14 3.04 -7.15 -15.64
CA TRP A 14 2.81 -5.98 -14.80
C TRP A 14 3.45 -6.12 -13.42
N ALA A 15 3.28 -7.27 -12.75
CA ALA A 15 3.91 -7.51 -11.46
C ALA A 15 5.45 -7.45 -11.55
N LEU A 16 6.04 -8.00 -12.61
CA LEU A 16 7.49 -7.94 -12.83
C LEU A 16 7.99 -6.51 -13.07
N GLN A 17 7.25 -5.70 -13.85
CA GLN A 17 7.58 -4.29 -14.05
C GLN A 17 7.63 -3.52 -12.74
N ARG A 18 6.72 -3.81 -11.80
CA ARG A 18 6.71 -3.17 -10.47
C ARG A 18 7.94 -3.50 -9.63
N ILE A 19 8.51 -4.69 -9.77
CA ILE A 19 9.73 -5.07 -9.03
C ILE A 19 10.94 -4.27 -9.54
N GLY A 20 10.91 -3.79 -10.79
CA GLY A 20 11.98 -2.97 -11.36
C GLY A 20 13.28 -3.74 -11.64
N VAL A 21 13.24 -5.08 -11.63
CA VAL A 21 14.38 -5.96 -11.96
C VAL A 21 14.15 -6.67 -13.28
N THR A 22 15.24 -7.00 -13.97
CA THR A 22 15.14 -7.78 -15.21
C THR A 22 14.73 -9.22 -14.93
N VAL A 23 14.12 -9.87 -15.93
CA VAL A 23 13.70 -11.27 -15.84
C VAL A 23 14.91 -12.18 -15.57
N GLU A 24 16.05 -11.83 -16.15
CA GLU A 24 17.34 -12.50 -15.99
C GLU A 24 17.85 -12.44 -14.55
N GLU A 25 17.80 -11.26 -13.92
CA GLU A 25 18.19 -11.06 -12.52
C GLU A 25 17.26 -11.82 -11.59
N LEU A 26 15.95 -11.78 -11.85
CA LEU A 26 14.98 -12.50 -11.05
C LEU A 26 15.17 -14.02 -11.16
N ALA A 27 15.49 -14.53 -12.36
CA ALA A 27 15.73 -15.95 -12.61
C ALA A 27 16.95 -16.52 -11.86
N GLN A 28 17.86 -15.68 -11.36
CA GLN A 28 18.97 -16.13 -10.50
C GLN A 28 18.50 -16.60 -9.12
N LYS A 29 17.32 -16.13 -8.66
CA LYS A 29 16.73 -16.59 -7.40
C LYS A 29 16.15 -18.00 -7.58
N SER A 30 16.38 -18.87 -6.60
CA SER A 30 15.93 -20.27 -6.61
C SER A 30 14.45 -20.45 -6.94
N ASP A 31 13.64 -19.54 -6.40
CA ASP A 31 12.18 -19.56 -6.47
C ASP A 31 11.66 -19.12 -7.85
N PHE A 32 12.46 -18.40 -8.62
CA PHE A 32 12.03 -17.75 -9.86
C PHE A 32 12.78 -18.25 -11.10
N ARG A 33 13.53 -19.36 -11.00
CA ARG A 33 14.26 -19.96 -12.14
C ARG A 33 13.40 -20.21 -13.38
N LEU A 34 12.10 -20.45 -13.18
CA LEU A 34 11.15 -20.75 -14.26
C LEU A 34 10.33 -19.54 -14.71
N VAL A 35 10.70 -18.32 -14.30
CA VAL A 35 9.90 -17.10 -14.59
C VAL A 35 9.66 -16.88 -16.09
N ARG A 36 10.59 -17.26 -16.98
CA ARG A 36 10.38 -17.20 -18.44
C ARG A 36 9.28 -18.15 -18.90
N GLN A 37 9.30 -19.39 -18.40
CA GLN A 37 8.28 -20.39 -18.70
C GLN A 37 6.92 -19.98 -18.13
N TRP A 38 6.89 -19.22 -17.04
CA TRP A 38 5.65 -18.65 -16.50
C TRP A 38 5.07 -17.59 -17.44
N LEU A 39 5.93 -16.74 -18.03
CA LEU A 39 5.51 -15.73 -19.00
C LEU A 39 5.01 -16.33 -20.32
N GLU A 40 5.57 -17.47 -20.72
CA GLU A 40 5.17 -18.22 -21.91
C GLU A 40 3.92 -19.09 -21.66
N GLY A 41 3.49 -19.26 -20.40
CA GLY A 41 2.35 -20.09 -20.02
C GLY A 41 2.66 -21.59 -20.05
N GLU A 42 3.92 -22.01 -20.18
CA GLU A 42 4.31 -23.42 -20.19
C GLU A 42 4.18 -24.07 -18.81
N VAL A 43 4.43 -23.28 -17.75
CA VAL A 43 4.42 -23.76 -16.36
C VAL A 43 3.81 -22.69 -15.46
N SER A 44 2.85 -23.07 -14.61
CA SER A 44 2.30 -22.16 -13.59
C SER A 44 3.15 -22.16 -12.31
N PRO A 45 3.37 -21.01 -11.66
CA PRO A 45 4.07 -20.95 -10.38
C PRO A 45 3.32 -21.71 -9.28
N THR A 46 4.07 -22.15 -8.25
CA THR A 46 3.46 -22.67 -7.03
C THR A 46 2.84 -21.54 -6.21
N LEU A 47 1.89 -21.86 -5.33
CA LEU A 47 1.27 -20.88 -4.43
C LEU A 47 2.30 -20.10 -3.61
N ARG A 48 3.36 -20.77 -3.10
CA ARG A 48 4.44 -20.10 -2.36
C ARG A 48 5.24 -19.14 -3.23
N GLN A 49 5.54 -19.53 -4.48
CA GLN A 49 6.23 -18.66 -5.43
C GLN A 49 5.38 -17.44 -5.80
N ALA A 50 4.07 -17.63 -6.00
CA ALA A 50 3.15 -16.53 -6.29
C ALA A 50 2.99 -15.58 -5.08
N GLN A 51 2.93 -16.10 -3.85
CA GLN A 51 2.95 -15.26 -2.64
C GLN A 51 4.26 -14.46 -2.50
N HIS A 52 5.39 -15.10 -2.77
CA HIS A 52 6.70 -14.43 -2.76
C HIS A 52 6.77 -13.35 -3.86
N LEU A 53 6.25 -13.63 -5.06
CA LEU A 53 6.15 -12.65 -6.15
C LEU A 53 5.31 -11.43 -5.73
N ALA A 54 4.13 -11.65 -5.14
CA ALA A 54 3.25 -10.59 -4.68
C ALA A 54 3.93 -9.69 -3.62
N SER A 55 4.66 -10.32 -2.69
CA SER A 55 5.46 -9.60 -1.70
C SER A 55 6.57 -8.77 -2.32
N LEU A 56 7.27 -9.28 -3.35
CA LEU A 56 8.33 -8.53 -4.03
C LEU A 56 7.79 -7.36 -4.86
N ALA A 57 6.61 -7.52 -5.47
CA ALA A 57 5.95 -6.47 -6.25
C ALA A 57 5.18 -5.45 -5.39
N CYS A 58 5.18 -5.62 -4.06
CA CYS A 58 4.39 -4.87 -3.09
C CYS A 58 2.92 -4.76 -3.50
N ILE A 59 2.29 -5.89 -3.82
CA ILE A 59 0.86 -6.00 -4.16
C ILE A 59 0.17 -7.07 -3.30
N PRO A 60 -1.13 -6.93 -3.02
CA PRO A 60 -1.89 -8.01 -2.41
C PRO A 60 -1.88 -9.25 -3.32
N PHE A 61 -1.74 -10.45 -2.74
CA PHE A 61 -1.71 -11.71 -3.51
C PHE A 61 -2.90 -11.86 -4.47
N GLY A 62 -4.10 -11.42 -4.05
CA GLY A 62 -5.31 -11.51 -4.88
C GLY A 62 -5.22 -10.76 -6.21
N TYR A 63 -4.35 -9.76 -6.34
CA TYR A 63 -4.16 -9.04 -7.59
C TYR A 63 -3.52 -9.91 -8.68
N LEU A 64 -2.72 -10.92 -8.31
CA LEU A 64 -2.17 -11.87 -9.27
C LEU A 64 -3.22 -12.79 -9.90
N LEU A 65 -4.42 -12.85 -9.31
CA LEU A 65 -5.52 -13.68 -9.80
C LEU A 65 -6.46 -12.93 -10.76
N LEU A 66 -6.15 -11.67 -11.08
CA LEU A 66 -6.90 -10.86 -12.03
C LEU A 66 -6.47 -11.15 -13.46
N ASP A 67 -7.42 -11.12 -14.39
CA ASP A 67 -7.17 -11.31 -15.83
C ASP A 67 -6.32 -10.18 -16.44
N ASP A 68 -6.46 -8.97 -15.91
CA ASP A 68 -5.75 -7.77 -16.36
C ASP A 68 -5.29 -6.94 -15.14
N PRO A 69 -4.12 -6.28 -15.20
CA PRO A 69 -3.63 -5.46 -14.10
C PRO A 69 -4.52 -4.23 -13.84
N THR A 70 -4.81 -3.97 -12.56
CA THR A 70 -5.52 -2.76 -12.13
C THR A 70 -4.57 -1.56 -12.08
N ASP A 71 -5.05 -0.40 -12.53
CA ASP A 71 -4.34 0.87 -12.37
C ASP A 71 -4.46 1.40 -10.93
N ASP A 72 -3.41 1.17 -10.13
CA ASP A 72 -3.28 1.66 -8.76
C ASP A 72 -2.47 2.96 -8.68
N GLN A 73 -2.69 3.91 -9.60
CA GLN A 73 -2.10 5.24 -9.47
C GLN A 73 -2.95 6.11 -8.54
N PRO A 74 -2.34 6.68 -7.48
CA PRO A 74 -3.07 7.59 -6.63
C PRO A 74 -3.47 8.83 -7.42
N ASP A 75 -4.75 9.22 -7.32
CA ASP A 75 -5.31 10.31 -8.11
C ASP A 75 -5.14 11.68 -7.44
N PHE A 76 -4.09 11.86 -6.63
CA PHE A 76 -3.78 13.10 -5.92
C PHE A 76 -2.57 13.84 -6.52
N PRO A 77 -2.51 15.19 -6.39
CA PRO A 77 -1.37 15.98 -6.85
C PRO A 77 -0.09 15.63 -6.07
N ASP A 78 1.05 15.47 -6.76
CA ASP A 78 2.34 15.28 -6.08
C ASP A 78 2.96 16.63 -5.71
N PHE A 79 2.73 17.07 -4.48
CA PHE A 79 3.24 18.32 -3.92
C PHE A 79 4.77 18.39 -3.81
N ARG A 80 5.51 17.30 -4.08
CA ARG A 80 6.98 17.30 -4.13
C ARG A 80 7.51 17.82 -5.46
N THR A 81 6.64 17.99 -6.47
CA THR A 81 7.01 18.50 -7.79
C THR A 81 6.71 19.99 -7.91
N VAL A 82 7.51 20.69 -8.73
CA VAL A 82 7.17 22.06 -9.15
C VAL A 82 5.84 22.03 -9.90
N ASP A 83 4.94 22.95 -9.55
CA ASP A 83 3.56 23.04 -10.03
C ASP A 83 2.66 21.84 -9.69
N SER A 84 3.03 21.00 -8.72
CA SER A 84 2.25 19.80 -8.36
C SER A 84 1.94 18.90 -9.55
N LYS A 85 2.86 18.84 -10.52
CA LYS A 85 2.77 17.94 -11.68
C LYS A 85 2.56 16.51 -11.19
N LYS A 86 1.56 15.84 -11.77
CA LYS A 86 1.34 14.42 -11.51
C LYS A 86 2.61 13.65 -11.90
N VAL A 87 3.20 12.97 -10.94
CA VAL A 87 4.25 11.98 -11.21
C VAL A 87 3.54 10.74 -11.71
N THR A 88 3.87 10.32 -12.93
CA THR A 88 3.19 9.21 -13.61
C THR A 88 3.51 7.86 -12.96
N GLU A 89 4.60 7.71 -12.19
CA GLU A 89 4.94 6.45 -11.54
C GLU A 89 5.50 6.67 -10.12
N PHE A 90 4.79 6.16 -9.11
CA PHE A 90 5.28 6.07 -7.73
C PHE A 90 5.98 4.73 -7.51
N SER A 91 7.08 4.72 -6.75
CA SER A 91 7.75 3.47 -6.38
C SER A 91 6.81 2.58 -5.54
N PRO A 92 6.93 1.25 -5.61
CA PRO A 92 6.07 0.34 -4.85
C PRO A 92 6.11 0.59 -3.33
N GLU A 93 7.29 0.87 -2.77
CA GLU A 93 7.50 1.15 -1.35
C GLU A 93 6.81 2.46 -0.93
N LEU A 94 6.85 3.46 -1.81
CA LEU A 94 6.16 4.73 -1.58
C LEU A 94 4.64 4.53 -1.60
N LYS A 95 4.11 3.75 -2.56
CA LYS A 95 2.68 3.40 -2.60
C LYS A 95 2.24 2.69 -1.33
N GLU A 96 3.02 1.71 -0.85
CA GLU A 96 2.72 1.00 0.40
C GLU A 96 2.69 1.97 1.59
N THR A 97 3.66 2.88 1.67
CA THR A 97 3.71 3.91 2.72
C THR A 97 2.48 4.82 2.68
N ILE A 98 2.06 5.25 1.48
CA ILE A 98 0.84 6.04 1.29
C ILE A 98 -0.38 5.28 1.80
N TYR A 99 -0.57 4.02 1.37
CA TYR A 99 -1.72 3.21 1.81
C TYR A 99 -1.71 2.95 3.31
N ALA A 100 -0.54 2.77 3.93
CA ALA A 100 -0.43 2.63 5.38
C ALA A 100 -0.87 3.92 6.11
N CYS A 101 -0.45 5.08 5.61
CA CYS A 101 -0.89 6.38 6.13
C CYS A 101 -2.41 6.58 5.96
N GLU A 102 -2.97 6.22 4.81
CA GLU A 102 -4.42 6.30 4.57
C GLU A 102 -5.23 5.41 5.51
N ARG A 103 -4.78 4.17 5.76
CA ARG A 103 -5.43 3.28 6.75
C ARG A 103 -5.41 3.89 8.15
N ARG A 104 -4.28 4.46 8.57
CA ARG A 104 -4.15 5.12 9.88
C ARG A 104 -5.03 6.36 10.01
N LEU A 105 -5.11 7.17 8.94
CA LEU A 105 -6.01 8.32 8.88
C LEU A 105 -7.47 7.89 8.95
N GLY A 106 -7.86 6.81 8.26
CA GLY A 106 -9.20 6.25 8.32
C GLY A 106 -9.60 5.79 9.71
N TRP A 107 -8.73 5.02 10.35
CA TRP A 107 -8.93 4.62 11.74
C TRP A 107 -9.04 5.82 12.69
N TYR A 108 -8.18 6.83 12.54
CA TYR A 108 -8.25 8.03 13.39
C TYR A 108 -9.55 8.81 13.17
N ALA A 109 -10.02 8.93 11.93
CA ALA A 109 -11.28 9.59 11.63
C ALA A 109 -12.49 8.88 12.27
N GLU A 110 -12.49 7.54 12.28
CA GLU A 110 -13.50 6.74 12.98
C GLU A 110 -13.43 6.89 14.49
N PHE A 111 -12.23 6.81 15.06
CA PHE A 111 -11.99 7.01 16.49
C PHE A 111 -12.42 8.41 16.95
N ALA A 112 -12.01 9.46 16.24
CA ALA A 112 -12.36 10.84 16.55
C ALA A 112 -13.88 11.05 16.57
N ARG A 113 -14.58 10.45 15.59
CA ARG A 113 -16.05 10.48 15.54
C ARG A 113 -16.69 9.78 16.75
N ALA A 114 -16.14 8.65 17.19
CA ALA A 114 -16.64 7.91 18.35
C ALA A 114 -16.44 8.67 19.67
N GLU A 115 -15.32 9.38 19.81
CA GLU A 115 -14.99 10.17 21.00
C GLU A 115 -15.57 11.60 20.98
N GLY A 116 -16.32 11.97 19.94
CA GLY A 116 -16.86 13.32 19.78
C GLY A 116 -15.79 14.39 19.52
N ILE A 117 -14.59 13.99 19.10
CA ILE A 117 -13.53 14.89 18.63
C ILE A 117 -13.89 15.32 17.22
N GLU A 118 -14.04 16.63 16.96
CA GLU A 118 -14.27 17.11 15.59
C GLU A 118 -13.09 16.72 14.69
N PRO A 119 -13.29 15.80 13.72
CA PRO A 119 -12.22 15.39 12.84
C PRO A 119 -11.94 16.53 11.87
N HIS A 120 -10.70 17.02 11.88
CA HIS A 120 -10.21 18.03 10.94
C HIS A 120 -9.84 17.42 9.56
N VAL A 121 -10.22 16.16 9.37
CA VAL A 121 -10.06 15.38 8.15
C VAL A 121 -11.44 15.00 7.64
N SER A 122 -11.77 15.40 6.42
CA SER A 122 -12.99 15.00 5.73
C SER A 122 -12.64 14.13 4.53
N VAL A 123 -13.38 13.04 4.29
CA VAL A 123 -13.21 12.26 3.07
C VAL A 123 -13.98 12.96 1.95
N ALA A 124 -13.29 13.43 0.91
CA ALA A 124 -13.90 13.93 -0.31
C ALA A 124 -13.37 13.10 -1.49
N ASN A 125 -14.28 12.56 -2.32
CA ASN A 125 -13.94 11.75 -3.49
C ASN A 125 -13.01 10.56 -3.20
N GLY A 126 -13.16 9.91 -2.04
CA GLY A 126 -12.30 8.78 -1.65
C GLY A 126 -10.93 9.18 -1.09
N HIS A 127 -10.61 10.47 -1.01
CA HIS A 127 -9.36 10.97 -0.43
C HIS A 127 -9.60 11.72 0.89
N TYR A 128 -8.68 11.54 1.83
CA TYR A 128 -8.68 12.30 3.09
C TYR A 128 -8.20 13.74 2.82
N VAL A 129 -9.12 14.71 2.93
CA VAL A 129 -8.84 16.14 2.82
C VAL A 129 -8.70 16.73 4.22
N ILE A 130 -7.55 17.31 4.52
CA ILE A 130 -7.34 18.10 5.73
C ILE A 130 -7.96 19.48 5.49
N THR A 131 -9.11 19.75 6.11
CA THR A 131 -9.94 20.94 5.81
C THR A 131 -9.51 22.20 6.55
N ARG A 132 -8.60 22.07 7.53
CA ARG A 132 -7.98 23.22 8.22
C ARG A 132 -6.57 22.88 8.69
N THR A 133 -5.58 23.60 8.18
CA THR A 133 -4.26 23.74 8.83
C THR A 133 -4.40 24.71 10.01
N MET A 134 -4.59 24.16 11.22
CA MET A 134 -4.28 24.85 12.47
C MET A 134 -3.24 23.98 13.21
N PRO A 135 -2.32 24.58 13.97
CA PRO A 135 -1.04 23.97 14.32
C PRO A 135 -1.28 22.67 15.10
N CYS A 136 -1.12 21.53 14.43
CA CYS A 136 -1.29 20.19 14.99
C CYS A 136 -0.45 19.98 16.27
N VAL A 137 0.63 20.76 16.39
CA VAL A 137 1.53 20.81 17.54
C VAL A 137 0.84 21.29 18.82
N HIS A 138 -0.15 22.20 18.74
CA HIS A 138 -0.81 22.72 19.94
C HIS A 138 -1.87 21.75 20.49
N TYR A 139 -2.64 21.08 19.63
CA TYR A 139 -3.65 20.11 20.06
C TYR A 139 -3.02 18.85 20.69
N PHE A 140 -1.90 18.37 20.13
CA PHE A 140 -1.16 17.22 20.66
C PHE A 140 -0.46 17.50 21.99
N LEU A 141 -0.02 18.75 22.23
CA LEU A 141 0.63 19.15 23.48
C LEU A 141 -0.33 19.68 24.56
N SER A 142 -1.57 20.05 24.20
CA SER A 142 -2.54 20.67 25.12
C SER A 142 -3.70 19.75 25.51
N SER A 143 -3.84 18.59 24.86
CA SER A 143 -4.90 17.63 25.18
C SER A 143 -4.48 16.75 26.37
N PRO A 144 -5.27 16.66 27.46
CA PRO A 144 -5.01 15.76 28.58
C PRO A 144 -5.17 14.26 28.19
N MET A 145 -5.59 13.97 26.96
CA MET A 145 -5.77 12.61 26.43
C MET A 145 -4.45 11.81 26.28
N LEU A 146 -3.30 12.48 26.37
CA LEU A 146 -1.96 11.89 26.36
C LEU A 146 -1.28 11.96 27.73
N ASP A 147 -2.05 12.10 28.82
CA ASP A 147 -1.54 12.13 30.20
C ASP A 147 -0.95 10.79 30.69
N GLY A 148 -0.88 9.77 29.84
CA GLY A 148 -0.43 8.43 30.19
C GLY A 148 -1.55 7.51 30.72
N SER A 149 -2.82 7.94 30.63
CA SER A 149 -3.98 7.06 30.76
C SER A 149 -3.92 5.88 29.78
N GLN A 150 -4.57 4.77 30.11
CA GLN A 150 -4.60 3.59 29.24
C GLN A 150 -5.11 3.89 27.83
N ALA A 151 -6.05 4.84 27.68
CA ALA A 151 -6.56 5.26 26.39
C ALA A 151 -5.45 5.83 25.49
N GLY A 152 -4.59 6.72 26.01
CA GLY A 152 -3.46 7.28 25.26
C GLY A 152 -2.39 6.25 24.89
N ARG A 153 -2.10 5.28 25.77
CA ARG A 153 -1.16 4.19 25.46
C ARG A 153 -1.70 3.22 24.40
N LEU A 154 -2.97 2.86 24.49
CA LEU A 154 -3.64 2.01 23.49
C LEU A 154 -3.68 2.69 22.11
N LEU A 155 -3.79 4.02 22.08
CA LEU A 155 -3.78 4.83 20.87
C LEU A 155 -2.40 4.81 20.18
N VAL A 156 -1.32 4.97 20.95
CA VAL A 156 0.06 4.89 20.45
C VAL A 156 0.44 3.46 20.04
N GLU A 157 0.08 2.46 20.84
CA GLU A 157 0.36 1.05 20.51
C GLU A 157 -0.36 0.61 19.23
N ARG A 158 -1.62 1.00 19.02
CA ARG A 158 -2.35 0.64 17.78
C ARG A 158 -1.95 1.46 16.56
N MET A 159 -1.53 2.72 16.71
CA MET A 159 -1.01 3.52 15.59
C MET A 159 0.34 3.02 15.08
N CYS A 160 1.20 2.52 15.97
CA CYS A 160 2.57 2.12 15.63
C CYS A 160 2.72 0.67 15.16
N TRP A 161 1.76 -0.22 15.45
CA TRP A 161 1.91 -1.67 15.24
C TRP A 161 0.86 -2.31 14.32
N ASN A 162 0.05 -1.52 13.60
CA ASN A 162 -0.78 -1.95 12.47
C ASN A 162 -0.48 -1.12 11.21
#